data_AF-A0A956RA80-F1
#
_entry.id   AF-A0A956RA80-F1
#
_cell.length_a   1.000
_cell.length_b   1.000
_cell.length_c   1.000
_cell.angle_alpha   90.00
_cell.angle_beta   90.00
_cell.angle_gamma   90.00
#
_symmetry.space_group_name_H-M   'P 1'
#
loop_
_entity.id
_entity.type
_entity.pdbx_description
1 polymer ?
#
loop_
_entity_poly.entity_id
_entity_poly.type
_entity_poly.pdbx_seq_one_letter_code
_entity_poly.pdbx_strand_id
1 'polypeptide(L)'
;GSPKGSARGRRSRARATPDGGSPKAAASTPRSARSSSSDAASLLDQARRAYARGQGAEAYRLAVRSHAQQPSDDAMELRALAACLDGKLGKAQEALAELPRLRRGKVRTLCKRWHGAKIKRR
;
A
#
# COMPACT_ATOMS: atom_id res chain seq x y z
N GLY A 1 -61.73 -25.27 -24.46
CA GLY A 1 -61.87 -26.58 -23.80
C GLY A 1 -60.62 -26.84 -23.00
N SER A 2 -60.78 -27.19 -21.72
CA SER A 2 -59.74 -27.77 -20.86
C SER A 2 -59.19 -29.08 -21.47
N PRO A 3 -58.04 -29.60 -21.00
CA PRO A 3 -58.13 -30.44 -19.82
C PRO A 3 -57.01 -30.24 -18.78
N LYS A 4 -57.45 -30.43 -17.54
CA LYS A 4 -56.66 -30.76 -16.36
C LYS A 4 -56.08 -32.17 -16.50
N GLY A 5 -54.90 -32.41 -15.93
CA GLY A 5 -54.33 -33.75 -15.81
C GLY A 5 -53.38 -33.86 -14.61
N SER A 6 -53.95 -34.19 -13.46
CA SER A 6 -53.22 -34.60 -12.24
C SER A 6 -52.49 -35.93 -12.45
N ALA A 7 -51.25 -36.06 -11.95
CA ALA A 7 -50.68 -37.37 -11.65
C ALA A 7 -49.76 -37.32 -10.42
N ARG A 8 -50.15 -38.11 -9.41
CA ARG A 8 -49.43 -38.38 -8.17
C ARG A 8 -48.21 -39.26 -8.43
N GLY A 9 -47.11 -39.01 -7.73
CA GLY A 9 -45.96 -39.92 -7.68
C GLY A 9 -45.23 -39.81 -6.35
N ARG A 10 -45.49 -40.77 -5.45
CA ARG A 10 -44.74 -41.01 -4.21
C ARG A 10 -43.34 -41.58 -4.52
N ARG A 11 -42.41 -41.43 -3.55
CA ARG A 11 -41.12 -42.15 -3.29
C ARG A 11 -39.99 -41.11 -3.17
N SER A 12 -39.01 -41.16 -2.29
CA SER A 12 -38.65 -42.00 -1.13
C SER A 12 -37.55 -41.22 -0.39
N ARG A 13 -37.40 -41.40 0.93
CA ARG A 13 -36.18 -41.01 1.65
C ARG A 13 -34.97 -41.66 0.98
N ALA A 14 -33.95 -40.87 0.65
CA ALA A 14 -32.58 -41.36 0.54
C ALA A 14 -31.58 -40.25 0.88
N ARG A 15 -30.64 -40.65 1.71
CA ARG A 15 -29.53 -39.93 2.33
C ARG A 15 -28.42 -39.78 1.29
N ALA A 16 -27.86 -38.58 1.13
CA ALA A 16 -26.59 -38.40 0.43
C ALA A 16 -25.86 -37.19 1.03
N THR A 17 -24.91 -37.49 1.90
CA THR A 17 -23.83 -36.59 2.31
C THR A 17 -22.74 -36.61 1.23
N PRO A 18 -22.29 -35.46 0.73
CA PRO A 18 -20.94 -35.34 0.19
C PRO A 18 -20.05 -34.70 1.26
N ASP A 19 -19.16 -35.55 1.77
CA ASP A 19 -17.76 -35.28 2.11
C ASP A 19 -17.33 -33.80 2.02
N GLY A 20 -17.34 -33.13 3.17
CA GLY A 20 -16.75 -31.81 3.37
C GLY A 20 -15.45 -31.96 4.14
N GLY A 21 -14.40 -32.41 3.45
CA GLY A 21 -13.06 -32.52 3.99
C GLY A 21 -12.61 -31.26 4.71
N SER A 22 -11.99 -31.47 5.87
CA SER A 22 -11.30 -30.44 6.64
C SER A 22 -10.22 -29.77 5.79
N PRO A 23 -10.06 -28.45 5.94
CA PRO A 23 -8.71 -27.96 6.17
C PRO A 23 -8.64 -27.28 7.54
N LYS A 24 -8.02 -28.01 8.47
CA LYS A 24 -6.82 -27.57 9.17
C LYS A 24 -6.85 -26.09 9.56
N ALA A 25 -7.38 -25.83 10.76
CA ALA A 25 -7.20 -24.59 11.48
C ALA A 25 -5.70 -24.35 11.72
N ALA A 26 -5.05 -23.76 10.71
CA ALA A 26 -3.70 -23.26 10.82
C ALA A 26 -3.77 -21.96 11.60
N ALA A 27 -3.30 -22.04 12.85
CA ALA A 27 -2.59 -21.00 13.56
C ALA A 27 -3.16 -19.57 13.41
N SER A 28 -4.13 -19.24 14.26
CA SER A 28 -4.28 -17.86 14.73
C SER A 28 -3.10 -17.52 15.64
N THR A 29 -1.92 -17.35 15.04
CA THR A 29 -0.82 -16.62 15.67
C THR A 29 -1.23 -15.14 15.67
N PRO A 30 -1.39 -14.48 16.81
CA PRO A 30 -1.45 -13.02 16.82
C PRO A 30 -0.07 -12.55 16.34
N ARG A 31 0.04 -12.19 15.06
CA ARG A 31 1.26 -11.61 14.49
C ARG A 31 1.48 -10.29 15.20
N SER A 32 2.40 -10.32 16.16
CA SER A 32 2.96 -9.22 16.92
C SER A 32 2.72 -7.85 16.28
N ALA A 33 1.76 -7.11 16.84
CA ALA A 33 1.66 -5.65 16.68
C ALA A 33 2.88 -4.91 17.26
N ARG A 34 3.89 -5.65 17.74
CA ARG A 34 5.17 -5.15 18.27
C ARG A 34 6.29 -5.06 17.23
N SER A 35 6.08 -5.53 15.99
CA SER A 35 7.11 -5.48 14.93
C SER A 35 6.96 -4.32 13.94
N SER A 36 5.73 -3.80 13.75
CA SER A 36 5.43 -2.83 12.70
C SER A 36 6.16 -1.48 12.82
N SER A 37 6.47 -1.01 14.04
CA SER A 37 7.21 0.26 14.21
C SER A 37 8.71 0.10 13.89
N SER A 38 9.33 -1.00 14.32
CA SER A 38 10.72 -1.34 13.97
C SER A 38 10.87 -1.59 12.46
N ASP A 39 9.86 -2.21 11.84
CA ASP A 39 9.79 -2.44 10.40
C ASP A 39 9.64 -1.12 9.62
N ALA A 40 8.80 -0.19 10.09
CA ALA A 40 8.60 1.11 9.43
C ALA A 40 9.87 1.98 9.44
N ALA A 41 10.57 2.04 10.57
CA ALA A 41 11.84 2.75 10.68
C ALA A 41 12.92 2.12 9.78
N SER A 42 12.99 0.79 9.74
CA SER A 42 13.91 0.04 8.88
C SER A 42 13.62 0.29 7.39
N LEU A 43 12.35 0.38 7.00
CA LEU A 43 11.95 0.72 5.63
C LEU A 43 12.32 2.16 5.27
N LEU A 44 12.21 3.09 6.22
CA LEU A 44 12.64 4.48 6.00
C LEU A 44 14.15 4.57 5.79
N ASP A 45 14.94 3.85 6.58
CA ASP A 45 16.40 3.81 6.41
C ASP A 45 16.80 3.22 5.05
N GLN A 46 16.15 2.11 4.65
CA GLN A 46 16.34 1.52 3.32
C GLN A 46 15.96 2.50 2.21
N ALA A 47 14.84 3.22 2.35
CA ALA A 47 14.43 4.25 1.40
C ALA A 47 15.48 5.35 1.27
N ARG A 48 16.09 5.78 2.38
CA ARG A 48 17.16 6.81 2.38
C ARG A 48 18.39 6.32 1.64
N ARG A 49 18.79 5.06 1.86
CA ARG A 49 19.90 4.42 1.14
C ARG A 49 19.62 4.30 -0.35
N ALA A 50 18.42 3.87 -0.72
CA ALA A 50 17.99 3.78 -2.12
C ALA A 50 18.01 5.17 -2.80
N TYR A 51 17.53 6.20 -2.10
CA TYR A 51 17.56 7.58 -2.59
C TYR A 51 19.01 8.07 -2.80
N ALA A 52 19.91 7.81 -1.84
CA ALA A 52 21.31 8.16 -1.94
C ALA A 52 22.04 7.45 -3.10
N ARG A 53 21.55 6.26 -3.49
CA ARG A 53 22.05 5.49 -4.65
C ARG A 53 21.44 5.91 -5.99
N GLY A 54 20.58 6.92 -6.02
CA GLY A 54 19.88 7.34 -7.24
C GLY A 54 18.70 6.44 -7.62
N GLN A 55 18.30 5.49 -6.77
CA GLN A 55 17.20 4.56 -7.04
C GLN A 55 15.83 5.17 -6.68
N GLY A 56 15.39 6.18 -7.43
CA GLY A 56 14.17 6.95 -7.15
C GLY A 56 12.90 6.10 -7.01
N ALA A 57 12.65 5.19 -7.97
CA ALA A 57 11.48 4.30 -7.92
C ALA A 57 11.45 3.42 -6.66
N GLU A 58 12.60 2.88 -6.26
CA GLU A 58 12.70 1.99 -5.11
C GLU A 58 12.59 2.76 -3.80
N ALA A 59 13.30 3.89 -3.70
CA ALA A 59 13.18 4.80 -2.56
C ALA A 59 11.74 5.26 -2.34
N TYR A 60 11.01 5.55 -3.42
CA TYR A 60 9.60 5.92 -3.36
C TYR A 60 8.74 4.79 -2.78
N ARG A 61 8.89 3.55 -3.27
CA ARG A 61 8.13 2.39 -2.79
C ARG A 61 8.39 2.11 -1.32
N LEU A 62 9.65 2.15 -0.90
CA LEU A 62 10.05 1.93 0.48
C LEU A 62 9.51 3.03 1.41
N ALA A 63 9.56 4.29 1.00
CA ALA A 63 9.01 5.41 1.74
C ALA A 63 7.47 5.33 1.88
N VAL A 64 6.75 4.94 0.81
CA VAL A 64 5.30 4.70 0.87
C VAL A 64 4.96 3.58 1.86
N ARG A 65 5.69 2.46 1.80
CA ARG A 65 5.48 1.32 2.72
C ARG A 65 5.77 1.69 4.17
N SER A 66 6.83 2.48 4.40
CA SER A 66 7.16 3.01 5.73
C SER A 66 6.04 3.92 6.25
N HIS A 67 5.58 4.89 5.45
CA HIS A 67 4.50 5.80 5.82
C HIS A 67 3.16 5.08 6.08
N ALA A 68 2.85 4.05 5.27
CA ALA A 68 1.64 3.25 5.45
C ALA A 68 1.65 2.44 6.76
N GLN A 69 2.83 2.03 7.23
CA GLN A 69 2.97 1.33 8.51
C GLN A 69 3.01 2.31 9.69
N GLN A 70 3.73 3.42 9.52
CA GLN A 70 3.83 4.47 10.52
C GLN A 70 3.88 5.83 9.83
N PRO A 71 2.78 6.60 9.88
CA PRO A 71 2.74 7.93 9.28
C PRO A 71 3.80 8.83 9.90
N SER A 72 4.72 9.29 9.06
CA SER A 72 5.79 10.20 9.46
C SER A 72 6.05 11.21 8.36
N ASP A 73 6.29 12.46 8.77
CA ASP A 73 6.68 13.57 7.89
C ASP A 73 7.99 13.25 7.17
N ASP A 74 8.92 12.55 7.82
CA ASP A 74 10.21 12.20 7.22
C ASP A 74 10.03 11.18 6.08
N ALA A 75 9.13 10.22 6.26
CA ALA A 75 8.77 9.27 5.21
C ALA A 75 8.08 9.99 4.04
N MET A 76 7.24 10.99 4.32
CA MET A 76 6.62 11.80 3.27
C MET A 76 7.60 12.72 2.54
N GLU A 77 8.52 13.34 3.27
CA GLU A 77 9.59 14.16 2.70
C GLU A 77 10.41 13.33 1.71
N LEU A 78 10.79 12.12 2.12
CA LEU A 78 11.55 11.22 1.29
C LEU A 78 10.74 10.69 0.10
N ARG A 79 9.44 10.39 0.27
CA ARG A 79 8.54 10.01 -0.83
C ARG A 79 8.49 11.11 -1.89
N ALA A 80 8.39 12.38 -1.49
CA ALA A 80 8.38 13.50 -2.42
C ALA A 80 9.73 13.66 -3.15
N LEU A 81 10.85 13.56 -2.43
CA LEU A 81 12.20 13.64 -3.01
C LEU A 81 12.49 12.48 -3.96
N ALA A 82 12.11 11.26 -3.59
CA ALA A 82 12.26 10.07 -4.42
C ALA A 82 11.41 10.16 -5.69
N ALA A 83 10.19 10.70 -5.60
CA ALA A 83 9.37 10.95 -6.78
C ALA A 83 10.00 11.98 -7.74
N CYS A 84 10.70 13.00 -7.23
CA CYS A 84 11.45 13.93 -8.07
C CYS A 84 12.62 13.28 -8.79
N LEU A 85 13.39 12.46 -8.07
CA LEU A 85 14.50 11.70 -8.60
C LEU A 85 14.03 10.74 -9.71
N ASP A 86 12.86 10.15 -9.54
CA ASP A 86 12.23 9.22 -10.50
C ASP A 86 11.48 9.94 -11.65
N GLY A 87 11.52 11.27 -11.72
CA GLY A 87 10.81 12.07 -12.75
C GLY A 87 9.29 12.13 -12.60
N LYS A 88 8.72 11.57 -11.53
CA LYS A 88 7.27 11.51 -11.28
C LYS A 88 6.77 12.75 -10.54
N LEU A 89 6.79 13.90 -11.24
CA LEU A 89 6.45 15.19 -10.64
C LEU A 89 5.01 15.28 -10.11
N GLY A 90 4.06 14.58 -10.74
CA GLY A 90 2.69 14.48 -10.22
C GLY A 90 2.66 13.90 -8.81
N LYS A 91 3.33 12.75 -8.61
CA LYS A 91 3.42 12.08 -7.31
C LYS A 91 4.22 12.89 -6.28
N ALA A 92 5.26 13.60 -6.73
CA ALA A 92 6.02 14.51 -5.87
C ALA A 92 5.15 15.66 -5.38
N GLN A 93 4.26 16.18 -6.25
CA GLN A 93 3.33 17.25 -5.91
C GLN A 93 2.22 16.79 -4.95
N GLU A 94 1.68 15.58 -5.13
CA GLU A 94 0.74 14.96 -4.19
C GLU A 94 1.38 14.78 -2.81
N ALA A 95 2.58 14.19 -2.76
CA ALA A 95 3.34 14.01 -1.52
C ALA A 95 3.65 15.35 -0.83
N LEU A 96 3.92 16.40 -1.60
CA LEU A 96 4.09 17.76 -1.09
C LEU A 96 2.81 18.38 -0.54
N ALA A 97 1.64 18.02 -1.08
CA ALA A 97 0.36 18.52 -0.61
C ALA A 97 0.01 17.92 0.77
N GLU A 98 0.47 16.71 1.04
CA GLU A 98 0.33 16.03 2.34
C GLU A 98 1.34 16.54 3.39
N LEU A 99 2.50 17.06 2.96
CA LEU A 99 3.50 17.59 3.89
C LEU A 99 3.07 18.89 4.58
N PRO A 100 3.53 19.13 5.83
CA PRO A 100 3.37 20.41 6.50
C PRO A 100 3.98 21.56 5.67
N ARG A 101 3.32 22.72 5.65
CA ARG A 101 3.73 23.89 4.83
C ARG A 101 5.21 24.27 5.01
N LEU A 102 5.73 24.15 6.23
CA LEU A 102 7.12 24.43 6.59
C LEU A 102 8.13 23.54 5.85
N ARG A 103 7.80 22.26 5.61
CA ARG A 103 8.68 21.29 4.93
C ARG A 103 8.60 21.36 3.41
N ARG A 104 7.50 21.89 2.85
CA ARG A 104 7.29 21.99 1.40
C ARG A 104 8.37 22.81 0.69
N GLY A 105 8.81 23.89 1.32
CA GLY A 105 9.84 24.77 0.76
C GLY A 105 11.17 24.03 0.56
N LYS A 106 11.60 23.28 1.58
CA LYS A 106 12.83 22.49 1.55
C LYS A 106 12.82 21.44 0.44
N VAL A 107 11.74 20.65 0.33
CA VAL A 107 11.61 19.61 -0.71
C VAL A 107 11.65 20.21 -2.10
N ARG A 108 10.95 21.33 -2.34
CA ARG A 108 11.01 22.02 -3.65
C ARG A 108 12.42 22.46 -4.01
N THR A 109 13.13 23.04 -3.06
CA THR A 109 14.51 23.48 -3.26
C THR A 109 15.41 22.28 -3.55
N LEU A 110 15.24 21.17 -2.82
CA LEU A 110 16.01 19.96 -3.04
C LEU A 110 15.69 19.32 -4.39
N CYS A 111 14.43 19.19 -4.79
CA CYS A 111 14.06 18.66 -6.11
C CYS A 111 14.64 19.49 -7.25
N LYS A 112 14.60 20.82 -7.14
CA LYS A 112 15.19 21.71 -8.14
C LYS A 112 16.72 21.59 -8.17
N ARG A 113 17.36 21.52 -7.00
CA ARG A 113 18.83 21.53 -6.87
C ARG A 113 19.47 20.21 -7.27
N TRP A 114 18.89 19.10 -6.86
CA TRP A 114 19.48 17.77 -7.02
C TRP A 114 18.98 17.06 -8.29
N HIS A 115 17.74 17.32 -8.70
CA HIS A 115 17.10 16.59 -9.81
C HIS A 115 16.73 17.51 -10.98
N GLY A 116 17.05 18.80 -10.91
CA GLY A 116 16.67 19.79 -11.92
C GLY A 116 15.15 20.01 -12.06
N ALA A 117 14.35 19.39 -11.19
CA ALA A 117 12.92 19.25 -11.39
C ALA A 117 12.14 20.39 -10.69
N LYS A 118 11.33 21.14 -11.46
CA LYS A 118 10.50 22.24 -10.94
C LYS A 118 9.09 21.74 -10.63
N ILE A 119 8.78 21.61 -9.33
CA ILE A 119 7.41 21.39 -8.87
C ILE A 119 6.69 22.75 -8.80
N LYS A 120 5.68 22.94 -9.65
CA LYS A 120 4.89 24.18 -9.71
C LYS A 120 4.20 24.46 -8.36
N ARG A 121 4.08 25.75 -8.01
CA ARG A 121 3.18 26.20 -6.94
C ARG A 121 1.75 26.14 -7.48
N ARG A 122 0.93 25.24 -6.91
CA ARG A 122 -0.52 25.43 -6.91
C ARG A 122 -0.84 26.36 -5.75
#